data_AF-A0A378B105-F1
#
_entry.id   AF-A0A378B105-F1
#
_cell.length_a   1.000
_cell.length_b   1.000
_cell.length_c   1.000
_cell.angle_alpha   90.00
_cell.angle_beta   90.00
_cell.angle_gamma   90.00
#
_symmetry.space_group_name_H-M   'P 1'
#
loop_
_entity.id
_entity.type
_entity.pdbx_description
1 polymer ?
#
loop_
_entity_poly.entity_id
_entity_poly.type
_entity_poly.pdbx_seq_one_letter_code
_entity_poly.pdbx_strand_id
1 'polypeptide(L)'
;MWLLDQWAERHILDAQTKGEFDNLPGSGEPLTLDDDSHVPAELRAGYRLLKNAGCLPPELEQRKEALALADLLNGVRQDDPRHAELSKRLALLELKLRQAGLNTDFLRGEYADAFAAKNKSGVNMYRIGELAKLADVTPDTIRYYEKQQMMDHDIRTEGGFRLYSDNDLQRLRFIRYARQLGFTLEAIRELLSIRIDPEHHTCQESKGIVQARLSEVEARIKELQTMRRSLQRLNDACCGTAHSSVYCSILEALEQGASNGNGGR
;
A
#
# COMPACT_ATOMS: atom_id res chain seq x y z
N MET A 1 -18.27 -6.67 -38.43
CA MET A 1 -18.04 -7.25 -37.10
C MET A 1 -17.76 -8.73 -37.31
N TRP A 2 -16.64 -9.24 -36.79
CA TRP A 2 -16.16 -10.59 -37.11
C TRP A 2 -17.07 -11.66 -36.47
N LEU A 3 -17.11 -12.86 -37.04
CA LEU A 3 -17.89 -14.01 -36.53
C LEU A 3 -17.59 -14.33 -35.05
N LEU A 4 -16.35 -14.07 -34.62
CA LEU A 4 -15.90 -14.24 -33.25
C LEU A 4 -16.51 -13.21 -32.29
N ASP A 5 -16.69 -11.96 -32.74
CA ASP A 5 -17.30 -10.90 -31.92
C ASP A 5 -18.77 -11.23 -31.64
N GLN A 6 -19.50 -11.70 -32.66
CA GLN A 6 -20.91 -12.10 -32.50
C GLN A 6 -21.09 -13.30 -31.58
N TRP A 7 -20.13 -14.24 -31.61
CA TRP A 7 -20.15 -15.40 -30.73
C TRP A 7 -19.86 -15.00 -29.28
N ALA A 8 -18.89 -14.11 -29.06
CA ALA A 8 -18.59 -13.57 -27.74
C ALA A 8 -19.77 -12.77 -27.16
N GLU A 9 -20.38 -11.87 -27.94
CA GLU A 9 -21.56 -11.10 -27.52
C GLU A 9 -22.73 -12.02 -27.13
N ARG A 10 -22.99 -13.05 -27.93
CA ARG A 10 -24.06 -14.02 -27.64
C ARG A 10 -23.80 -14.78 -26.35
N HIS A 11 -22.55 -15.16 -26.09
CA HIS A 11 -22.17 -15.84 -24.84
C HIS A 11 -22.34 -14.94 -23.62
N ILE A 12 -21.96 -13.66 -23.74
CA ILE A 12 -22.12 -12.67 -22.66
C ILE A 12 -23.61 -12.46 -22.35
N LEU A 13 -24.45 -12.32 -23.38
CA LEU A 13 -25.90 -12.17 -23.22
C LEU A 13 -26.56 -13.40 -22.58
N ASP A 14 -26.16 -14.60 -22.98
CA ASP A 14 -26.64 -15.84 -22.36
C ASP A 14 -26.22 -15.95 -20.88
N ALA A 15 -25.01 -15.54 -20.52
CA ALA A 15 -24.55 -15.52 -19.12
C ALA A 15 -25.28 -14.45 -18.30
N GLN A 16 -25.55 -13.27 -18.87
CA GLN A 16 -26.33 -12.20 -18.23
C GLN A 16 -27.78 -12.63 -17.98
N THR A 17 -28.44 -13.25 -18.96
CA THR A 17 -29.83 -13.72 -18.81
C THR A 17 -29.96 -14.83 -17.78
N LYS A 18 -28.90 -15.61 -17.54
CA LYS A 18 -28.84 -16.63 -16.47
C LYS A 18 -28.52 -16.07 -15.09
N GLY A 19 -28.23 -14.77 -14.98
CA GLY A 19 -27.84 -14.14 -13.72
C GLY A 19 -26.46 -14.56 -13.22
N GLU A 20 -25.58 -15.08 -14.09
CA GLU A 20 -24.24 -15.55 -13.69
C GLU A 20 -23.33 -14.41 -13.20
N PHE A 21 -23.69 -13.15 -13.48
CA PHE A 21 -23.00 -11.95 -12.99
C PHE A 21 -23.62 -11.34 -11.74
N ASP A 22 -24.76 -11.86 -11.26
CA ASP A 22 -25.42 -11.35 -10.07
C ASP A 22 -24.70 -11.86 -8.82
N ASN A 23 -24.28 -10.94 -7.95
CA ASN A 23 -23.58 -11.22 -6.68
C ASN A 23 -22.19 -11.87 -6.80
N LEU A 24 -21.42 -11.51 -7.83
CA LEU A 24 -20.01 -11.90 -7.88
C LEU A 24 -19.22 -11.37 -6.66
N PRO A 25 -18.23 -12.13 -6.16
CA PRO A 25 -17.35 -11.68 -5.10
C PRO A 25 -16.62 -10.40 -5.54
N GLY A 26 -16.76 -9.32 -4.74
CA GLY A 26 -16.24 -7.98 -5.04
C GLY A 26 -17.21 -7.06 -5.79
N SER A 27 -18.47 -7.46 -6.00
CA SER A 27 -19.49 -6.60 -6.62
C SER A 27 -19.74 -5.35 -5.77
N GLY A 28 -19.53 -4.17 -6.37
CA GLY A 28 -19.66 -2.86 -5.69
C GLY A 28 -18.41 -2.37 -4.97
N GLU A 29 -17.33 -3.17 -4.90
CA GLU A 29 -16.06 -2.73 -4.34
C GLU A 29 -15.24 -1.94 -5.39
N PRO A 30 -14.44 -0.93 -4.98
CA PRO A 30 -13.54 -0.24 -5.89
C PRO A 30 -12.54 -1.21 -6.53
N LEU A 31 -12.41 -1.19 -7.85
CA LEU A 31 -11.42 -1.99 -8.56
C LEU A 31 -10.01 -1.66 -8.06
N THR A 32 -9.31 -2.66 -7.54
CA THR A 32 -7.86 -2.60 -7.31
C THR A 32 -7.17 -2.73 -8.65
N LEU A 33 -6.72 -1.61 -9.22
CA LEU A 33 -5.99 -1.59 -10.48
C LEU A 33 -4.57 -2.12 -10.26
N ASP A 34 -4.18 -3.11 -11.05
CA ASP A 34 -2.83 -3.63 -11.07
C ASP A 34 -1.82 -2.58 -11.55
N ASP A 35 -0.66 -2.50 -10.86
CA ASP A 35 0.43 -1.61 -11.24
C ASP A 35 1.21 -2.14 -12.45
N ASP A 36 0.74 -1.80 -13.64
CA ASP A 36 1.42 -2.10 -14.91
C ASP A 36 2.44 -1.03 -15.32
N SER A 37 2.89 -0.16 -14.40
CA SER A 37 3.85 0.92 -14.71
C SER A 37 5.17 0.40 -15.29
N HIS A 38 5.49 -0.86 -15.02
CA HIS A 38 6.71 -1.55 -15.47
C HIS A 38 6.50 -2.36 -16.75
N VAL A 39 5.25 -2.51 -17.20
CA VAL A 39 4.89 -3.23 -18.43
C VAL A 39 4.70 -2.19 -19.54
N PRO A 40 5.40 -2.34 -20.68
CA PRO A 40 5.20 -1.46 -21.85
C PRO A 40 3.72 -1.38 -22.21
N ALA A 41 3.24 -0.18 -22.59
CA ALA A 41 1.81 0.09 -22.80
C ALA A 41 1.14 -0.94 -23.73
N GLU A 42 1.87 -1.39 -24.74
CA GLU A 42 1.45 -2.35 -25.76
C GLU A 42 1.25 -3.77 -25.21
N LEU A 43 1.94 -4.12 -24.13
CA LEU A 43 1.93 -5.46 -23.52
C LEU A 43 1.01 -5.58 -22.31
N ARG A 44 0.49 -4.46 -21.78
CA ARG A 44 -0.32 -4.44 -20.55
C ARG A 44 -1.57 -5.30 -20.64
N ALA A 45 -2.28 -5.21 -21.76
CA ALA A 45 -3.51 -5.99 -21.98
C ALA A 45 -3.22 -7.49 -22.01
N GLY A 46 -2.17 -7.91 -22.70
CA GLY A 46 -1.74 -9.31 -22.75
C GLY A 46 -1.29 -9.83 -21.39
N TYR A 47 -0.52 -9.03 -20.64
CA TYR A 47 -0.05 -9.38 -19.30
C TYR A 47 -1.21 -9.57 -18.32
N ARG A 48 -2.21 -8.69 -18.33
CA ARG A 48 -3.42 -8.84 -17.49
C ARG A 48 -4.20 -10.10 -17.83
N LEU A 49 -4.36 -10.41 -19.12
CA LEU A 49 -5.05 -11.62 -19.56
C LEU A 49 -4.36 -12.88 -19.06
N LEU A 50 -3.03 -12.96 -19.20
CA LEU A 50 -2.24 -14.09 -18.72
C LEU A 50 -2.30 -14.22 -17.19
N LYS A 51 -2.13 -13.11 -16.47
CA LYS A 51 -2.21 -13.08 -15.00
C LYS A 51 -3.58 -13.53 -14.49
N ASN A 52 -4.67 -13.04 -15.08
CA ASN A 52 -6.04 -13.43 -14.72
C ASN A 52 -6.33 -14.90 -15.02
N ALA A 53 -5.69 -15.46 -16.04
CA ALA A 53 -5.75 -16.89 -16.36
C ALA A 53 -4.85 -17.76 -15.46
N GLY A 54 -4.12 -17.18 -14.51
CA GLY A 54 -3.16 -17.90 -13.66
C GLY A 54 -1.86 -18.30 -14.38
N CYS A 55 -1.61 -17.76 -15.58
CA CYS A 55 -0.43 -18.06 -16.38
C CYS A 55 0.65 -17.00 -16.13
N LEU A 56 1.79 -17.40 -15.56
CA LEU A 56 2.97 -16.53 -15.48
C LEU A 56 3.74 -16.64 -16.81
N PRO A 57 4.07 -15.54 -17.49
CA PRO A 57 4.90 -15.59 -18.70
C PRO A 57 6.18 -16.41 -18.46
N PRO A 58 6.60 -17.25 -19.42
CA PRO A 58 7.71 -18.18 -19.23
C PRO A 58 9.01 -17.44 -18.88
N GLU A 59 9.16 -16.19 -19.30
CA GLU A 59 10.32 -15.37 -18.98
C GLU A 59 10.33 -14.91 -17.51
N LEU A 60 9.16 -14.69 -16.90
CA LEU A 60 9.05 -14.37 -15.48
C LEU A 60 9.22 -15.60 -14.59
N GLU A 61 8.78 -16.77 -15.03
CA GLU A 61 9.09 -18.05 -14.38
C GLU A 61 10.60 -18.30 -14.37
N GLN A 62 11.25 -18.15 -15.52
CA GLN A 62 12.70 -18.28 -15.67
C GLN A 62 13.46 -17.28 -14.79
N ARG A 63 12.96 -16.04 -14.68
CA ARG A 63 13.53 -15.03 -13.79
C ARG A 63 13.43 -15.41 -12.32
N LYS A 64 12.28 -15.93 -11.88
CA LYS A 64 12.06 -16.39 -10.50
C LYS A 64 12.97 -17.57 -10.16
N GLU A 65 13.11 -18.52 -11.09
CA GLU A 65 14.03 -19.66 -10.95
C GLU A 65 15.49 -19.19 -10.86
N ALA A 66 15.89 -18.24 -11.70
CA ALA A 66 17.25 -17.70 -11.71
C ALA A 66 17.62 -17.00 -10.38
N LEU A 67 16.68 -16.26 -9.78
CA LEU A 67 16.87 -15.67 -8.44
C LEU A 67 17.05 -16.73 -7.36
N ALA A 68 16.20 -17.76 -7.34
CA ALA A 68 16.30 -18.84 -6.36
C ALA A 68 17.63 -19.62 -6.47
N LEU A 69 18.13 -19.83 -7.70
CA LEU A 69 19.42 -20.46 -7.94
C LEU A 69 20.60 -19.58 -7.49
N ALA A 70 20.52 -18.26 -7.69
CA ALA A 70 21.52 -17.31 -7.20
C ALA A 70 21.60 -17.29 -5.66
N ASP A 71 20.45 -17.30 -4.98
CA ASP A 71 20.40 -17.37 -3.51
C ASP A 71 20.99 -18.68 -2.97
N LEU A 72 20.68 -19.80 -3.64
CA LEU A 72 21.27 -21.10 -3.29
C LEU A 72 22.80 -21.13 -3.51
N LEU A 73 23.29 -20.52 -4.60
CA LEU A 73 24.73 -20.42 -4.87
C LEU A 73 25.46 -19.59 -3.81
N ASN A 74 24.84 -18.52 -3.31
CA ASN A 74 25.40 -17.71 -2.22
C ASN A 74 25.57 -18.49 -0.90
N GLY A 75 24.78 -19.55 -0.69
CA GLY A 75 24.83 -20.41 0.51
C GLY A 75 25.71 -21.67 0.37
N VAL A 76 26.21 -21.99 -0.82
CA VAL A 76 26.96 -23.24 -1.11
C VAL A 76 28.44 -22.93 -1.30
N ARG A 77 29.32 -23.75 -0.70
CA ARG A 77 30.78 -23.61 -0.85
C ARG A 77 31.21 -23.91 -2.29
N GLN A 78 32.15 -23.14 -2.82
CA GLN A 78 32.64 -23.25 -4.20
C GLN A 78 33.19 -24.64 -4.58
N ASP A 79 33.63 -25.41 -3.59
CA ASP A 79 34.23 -26.75 -3.78
C ASP A 79 33.18 -27.88 -3.85
N ASP A 80 31.90 -27.59 -3.60
CA ASP A 80 30.81 -28.58 -3.64
C ASP A 80 30.42 -28.88 -5.11
N PRO A 81 30.31 -30.15 -5.52
CA PRO A 81 29.86 -30.51 -6.87
C PRO A 81 28.48 -29.90 -7.23
N ARG A 82 27.63 -29.62 -6.24
CA ARG A 82 26.35 -28.93 -6.44
C ARG A 82 26.53 -27.47 -6.87
N HIS A 83 27.63 -26.82 -6.48
CA HIS A 83 27.94 -25.45 -6.91
C HIS A 83 28.14 -25.37 -8.43
N ALA A 84 28.86 -26.35 -9.00
CA ALA A 84 29.09 -26.41 -10.44
C ALA A 84 27.79 -26.69 -11.24
N GLU A 85 26.89 -27.51 -10.69
CA GLU A 85 25.61 -27.81 -11.32
C GLU A 85 24.64 -26.61 -11.29
N LEU A 86 24.50 -25.97 -10.12
CA LEU A 86 23.67 -24.78 -9.94
C LEU A 86 24.16 -23.61 -10.81
N SER A 87 25.49 -23.41 -10.88
CA SER A 87 26.10 -22.36 -11.72
C SER A 87 25.82 -22.56 -13.21
N LYS A 88 25.92 -23.79 -13.72
CA LYS A 88 25.57 -24.10 -15.12
C LYS A 88 24.10 -23.85 -15.42
N ARG A 89 23.20 -24.24 -14.51
CA ARG A 89 21.75 -24.02 -14.65
C ARG A 89 21.41 -22.53 -14.65
N LEU A 90 22.05 -21.76 -13.76
CA LEU A 90 21.91 -20.31 -13.71
C LEU A 90 22.38 -19.63 -15.00
N ALA A 91 23.54 -20.03 -15.54
CA ALA A 91 24.08 -19.49 -16.78
C ALA A 91 23.16 -19.74 -17.99
N LEU A 92 22.50 -20.91 -18.03
CA LEU A 92 21.55 -21.25 -19.09
C LEU A 92 20.27 -20.41 -19.00
N LEU A 93 19.79 -20.12 -17.78
CA LEU A 93 18.66 -19.21 -17.57
C LEU A 93 19.03 -17.76 -17.91
N GLU A 94 20.22 -17.30 -17.53
CA GLU A 94 20.74 -15.98 -17.90
C GLU A 94 20.75 -15.80 -19.43
N LEU A 95 21.25 -16.81 -20.16
CA LEU A 95 21.27 -16.78 -21.62
C LEU A 95 19.86 -16.69 -22.23
N LYS A 96 18.91 -17.48 -21.72
CA LYS A 96 17.51 -17.47 -22.19
C LYS A 96 16.85 -16.11 -21.95
N LEU A 97 17.07 -15.53 -20.78
CA LEU A 97 16.53 -14.21 -20.43
C LEU A 97 17.09 -13.13 -21.35
N ARG A 98 18.38 -13.16 -21.68
CA ARG A 98 18.97 -12.23 -22.67
C ARG A 98 18.40 -12.37 -24.06
N GLN A 99 18.18 -13.61 -24.52
CA GLN A 99 17.58 -13.86 -25.83
C GLN A 99 16.13 -13.36 -25.90
N ALA A 100 15.42 -13.40 -24.77
CA ALA A 100 14.08 -12.82 -24.62
C ALA A 100 14.10 -11.28 -24.44
N GLY A 101 15.26 -10.63 -24.54
CA GLY A 101 15.40 -9.17 -24.37
C GLY A 101 15.26 -8.68 -22.93
N LEU A 102 15.31 -9.58 -21.94
CA LEU A 102 15.23 -9.22 -20.52
C LEU A 102 16.62 -8.91 -19.95
N ASN A 103 16.65 -7.87 -19.11
CA ASN A 103 17.84 -7.51 -18.34
C ASN A 103 18.19 -8.62 -17.33
N THR A 104 19.45 -9.06 -17.34
CA THR A 104 20.00 -10.13 -16.48
C THR A 104 20.91 -9.62 -15.37
N ASP A 105 21.05 -8.32 -15.23
CA ASP A 105 22.00 -7.68 -14.31
C ASP A 105 21.59 -7.92 -12.84
N PHE A 106 20.37 -8.41 -12.63
CA PHE A 106 19.93 -8.95 -11.34
C PHE A 106 20.68 -10.22 -10.89
N LEU A 107 21.40 -10.90 -11.78
CA LEU A 107 22.15 -12.15 -11.51
C LEU A 107 23.64 -11.93 -11.31
N ARG A 108 24.20 -10.92 -11.95
CA ARG A 108 25.61 -10.57 -11.80
C ARG A 108 25.71 -9.78 -10.51
N GLY A 109 26.55 -10.26 -9.61
CA GLY A 109 26.76 -9.71 -8.27
C GLY A 109 27.19 -8.24 -8.19
N GLU A 110 26.96 -7.38 -9.19
CA GLU A 110 26.91 -5.92 -8.98
C GLU A 110 25.81 -5.56 -7.96
N TYR A 111 24.82 -6.44 -7.75
CA TYR A 111 23.89 -6.41 -6.62
C TYR A 111 24.50 -6.78 -5.26
N ALA A 112 25.62 -7.49 -5.21
CA ALA A 112 26.35 -7.77 -3.97
C ALA A 112 27.53 -6.80 -3.80
N ASP A 113 28.17 -6.40 -4.91
CA ASP A 113 29.33 -5.51 -4.94
C ASP A 113 28.93 -4.04 -4.83
N ALA A 114 27.80 -3.57 -5.37
CA ALA A 114 27.28 -2.22 -5.04
C ALA A 114 26.77 -2.16 -3.59
N PHE A 115 26.22 -3.25 -3.08
CA PHE A 115 25.82 -3.39 -1.67
C PHE A 115 27.03 -3.52 -0.73
N ALA A 116 28.10 -4.22 -1.13
CA ALA A 116 29.31 -4.45 -0.33
C ALA A 116 30.32 -3.30 -0.43
N ALA A 117 30.47 -2.68 -1.61
CA ALA A 117 31.34 -1.52 -1.80
C ALA A 117 30.80 -0.26 -1.09
N LYS A 118 29.47 -0.12 -0.95
CA LYS A 118 28.85 0.98 -0.19
C LYS A 118 28.42 0.64 1.24
N ASN A 119 28.38 -0.64 1.64
CA ASN A 119 28.34 -0.99 3.08
C ASN A 119 29.63 -0.60 3.81
N LYS A 120 30.72 -0.29 3.10
CA LYS A 120 31.89 0.39 3.68
C LYS A 120 31.61 1.82 4.17
N SER A 121 30.47 2.41 3.79
CA SER A 121 30.00 3.73 4.25
C SER A 121 28.85 3.69 5.28
N GLY A 122 28.42 2.49 5.72
CA GLY A 122 27.48 2.34 6.84
C GLY A 122 26.00 2.66 6.57
N VAL A 123 25.54 2.65 5.31
CA VAL A 123 24.13 2.91 4.95
C VAL A 123 23.54 1.71 4.23
N ASN A 124 22.52 1.07 4.81
CA ASN A 124 21.81 -0.03 4.14
C ASN A 124 20.85 0.53 3.08
N MET A 125 20.69 -0.22 1.99
CA MET A 125 19.77 0.08 0.89
C MET A 125 18.72 -1.04 0.77
N TYR A 126 17.49 -0.68 0.46
CA TYR A 126 16.32 -1.56 0.38
C TYR A 126 15.56 -1.34 -0.91
N ARG A 127 14.97 -2.39 -1.47
CA ARG A 127 13.94 -2.26 -2.50
C ARG A 127 12.60 -1.88 -1.88
N ILE A 128 11.67 -1.38 -2.70
CA ILE A 128 10.33 -0.98 -2.22
C ILE A 128 9.61 -2.07 -1.42
N GLY A 129 9.72 -3.34 -1.85
CA GLY A 129 9.07 -4.47 -1.18
C GLY A 129 9.70 -4.83 0.17
N GLU A 130 11.02 -4.64 0.31
CA GLU A 130 11.73 -4.86 1.57
C GLU A 130 11.45 -3.71 2.54
N LEU A 131 11.51 -2.48 2.05
CA LEU A 131 11.18 -1.27 2.81
C LEU A 131 9.74 -1.33 3.34
N ALA A 132 8.79 -1.73 2.49
CA ALA A 132 7.39 -1.94 2.85
C ALA A 132 7.25 -2.89 4.04
N LYS A 133 7.92 -4.04 4.01
CA LYS A 133 7.92 -5.01 5.12
C LYS A 133 8.54 -4.44 6.39
N LEU A 134 9.68 -3.75 6.28
CA LEU A 134 10.39 -3.16 7.43
C LEU A 134 9.64 -1.98 8.07
N ALA A 135 8.85 -1.25 7.28
CA ALA A 135 8.04 -0.12 7.71
C ALA A 135 6.60 -0.51 8.07
N ASP A 136 6.20 -1.77 7.89
CA ASP A 136 4.83 -2.28 8.08
C ASP A 136 3.80 -1.48 7.27
N VAL A 137 4.09 -1.28 5.99
CA VAL A 137 3.22 -0.59 5.03
C VAL A 137 3.19 -1.36 3.71
N THR A 138 2.19 -1.09 2.87
CA THR A 138 2.15 -1.66 1.52
C THR A 138 3.07 -0.89 0.57
N PRO A 139 3.62 -1.54 -0.49
CA PRO A 139 4.36 -0.84 -1.53
C PRO A 139 3.57 0.31 -2.16
N ASP A 140 2.25 0.17 -2.28
CA ASP A 140 1.37 1.23 -2.81
C ASP A 140 1.29 2.44 -1.88
N THR A 141 1.37 2.24 -0.57
CA THR A 141 1.42 3.33 0.41
C THR A 141 2.71 4.14 0.26
N ILE A 142 3.84 3.48 0.01
CA ILE A 142 5.12 4.16 -0.24
C ILE A 142 5.01 5.00 -1.51
N ARG A 143 4.47 4.44 -2.60
CA ARG A 143 4.25 5.16 -3.87
C ARG A 143 3.29 6.33 -3.73
N TYR A 144 2.24 6.16 -2.91
CA TYR A 144 1.33 7.25 -2.59
C TYR A 144 2.07 8.40 -1.92
N TYR A 145 2.94 8.11 -0.95
CA TYR A 145 3.76 9.16 -0.31
C TYR A 145 4.79 9.79 -1.24
N GLU A 146 5.36 9.04 -2.18
CA GLU A 146 6.20 9.62 -3.25
C GLU A 146 5.40 10.61 -4.11
N LYS A 147 4.19 10.23 -4.54
CA LYS A 147 3.30 11.11 -5.32
C LYS A 147 2.92 12.39 -4.57
N GLN A 148 2.82 12.30 -3.24
CA GLN A 148 2.55 13.44 -2.35
C GLN A 148 3.81 14.24 -1.96
N GLN A 149 4.97 13.94 -2.57
CA GLN A 149 6.27 14.55 -2.31
C GLN A 149 6.74 14.43 -0.84
N MET A 150 6.27 13.40 -0.14
CA MET A 150 6.64 13.13 1.24
C MET A 150 7.83 12.16 1.35
N MET A 151 8.18 11.50 0.25
CA MET A 151 9.29 10.57 0.09
C MET A 151 9.99 10.87 -1.24
N ASP A 152 11.28 10.58 -1.33
CA ASP A 152 12.06 10.67 -2.57
C ASP A 152 12.79 9.35 -2.83
N HIS A 153 13.30 9.18 -4.05
CA HIS A 153 14.05 8.02 -4.51
C HIS A 153 15.27 8.48 -5.32
N ASP A 154 16.27 9.09 -4.67
CA ASP A 154 17.42 9.65 -5.41
C ASP A 154 18.20 8.61 -6.23
N ILE A 155 18.03 7.32 -5.91
CA ILE A 155 18.82 6.24 -6.52
C ILE A 155 17.90 5.28 -7.27
N ARG A 156 18.09 5.25 -8.59
CA ARG A 156 17.62 4.17 -9.46
C ARG A 156 18.79 3.27 -9.81
N THR A 157 18.56 1.96 -9.80
CA THR A 157 19.50 0.97 -10.36
C THR A 157 19.55 1.09 -11.88
N GLU A 158 20.61 0.56 -12.51
CA GLU A 158 20.73 0.47 -13.97
C GLU A 158 19.57 -0.33 -14.60
N GLY A 159 18.99 -1.28 -13.84
CA GLY A 159 17.77 -2.01 -14.21
C GLY A 159 16.44 -1.27 -13.96
N GLY A 160 16.47 0.01 -13.57
CA GLY A 160 15.28 0.85 -13.38
C GLY A 160 14.53 0.67 -12.04
N PHE A 161 15.04 -0.14 -11.11
CA PHE A 161 14.44 -0.32 -9.79
C PHE A 161 14.80 0.83 -8.84
N ARG A 162 13.81 1.28 -8.06
CA ARG A 162 13.95 2.27 -6.98
C ARG A 162 14.67 1.64 -5.78
N LEU A 163 15.67 2.34 -5.25
CA LEU A 163 16.33 2.00 -4.01
C LEU A 163 16.05 3.06 -2.95
N TYR A 164 15.93 2.60 -1.71
CA TYR A 164 15.66 3.43 -0.54
C TYR A 164 16.71 3.14 0.52
N SER A 165 17.05 4.15 1.30
CA SER A 165 18.04 4.08 2.37
C SER A 165 17.41 3.80 3.74
N ASP A 166 18.25 3.58 4.75
CA ASP A 166 17.81 3.60 6.15
C ASP A 166 17.12 4.93 6.55
N ASN A 167 17.48 6.06 5.93
CA ASN A 167 16.82 7.35 6.20
C ASN A 167 15.35 7.32 5.75
N ASP A 168 15.09 6.72 4.59
CA ASP A 168 13.74 6.55 4.04
C ASP A 168 12.89 5.63 4.93
N LEU A 169 13.51 4.60 5.51
CA LEU A 169 12.83 3.75 6.51
C LEU A 169 12.42 4.56 7.75
N GLN A 170 13.31 5.41 8.28
CA GLN A 170 12.98 6.28 9.41
C GLN A 170 11.91 7.30 9.04
N ARG A 171 11.94 7.83 7.81
CA ARG A 171 10.93 8.76 7.28
C ARG A 171 9.55 8.11 7.19
N LEU A 172 9.46 6.87 6.71
CA LEU A 172 8.20 6.11 6.69
C LEU A 172 7.67 5.84 8.09
N ARG A 173 8.54 5.46 9.04
CA ARG A 173 8.14 5.27 10.44
C ARG A 173 7.60 6.56 11.05
N PHE A 174 8.22 7.69 10.75
CA PHE A 174 7.75 9.02 11.16
C PHE A 174 6.36 9.32 10.60
N ILE A 175 6.15 9.15 9.29
CA ILE A 175 4.85 9.37 8.63
C ILE A 175 3.78 8.48 9.25
N ARG A 176 4.09 7.19 9.47
CA ARG A 176 3.17 6.23 10.06
C ARG A 176 2.74 6.64 11.47
N TYR A 177 3.68 7.02 12.31
CA TYR A 177 3.40 7.46 13.67
C TYR A 177 2.56 8.75 13.70
N ALA A 178 2.90 9.74 12.86
CA ALA A 178 2.12 10.97 12.77
C ALA A 178 0.68 10.73 12.29
N ARG A 179 0.47 9.81 11.34
CA ARG A 179 -0.88 9.39 10.94
C ARG A 179 -1.66 8.71 12.07
N GLN A 180 -0.99 7.92 12.91
CA GLN A 180 -1.63 7.28 14.08
C GLN A 180 -2.09 8.32 15.13
N LEU A 181 -1.37 9.43 15.27
CA LEU A 181 -1.76 10.57 16.10
C LEU A 181 -2.87 11.43 15.45
N GLY A 182 -3.26 11.10 14.21
CA GLY A 182 -4.34 11.75 13.48
C GLY A 182 -3.95 13.06 12.80
N PHE A 183 -2.66 13.32 12.60
CA PHE A 183 -2.25 14.46 11.77
C PHE A 183 -2.70 14.28 10.32
N THR A 184 -3.08 15.39 9.68
CA THR A 184 -3.38 15.42 8.25
C THR A 184 -2.10 15.27 7.43
N LEU A 185 -2.23 14.92 6.14
CA LEU A 185 -1.06 14.75 5.28
C LEU A 185 -0.30 16.07 5.08
N GLU A 186 -1.02 17.20 5.07
CA GLU A 186 -0.47 18.54 4.99
C GLU A 186 0.41 18.84 6.22
N ALA A 187 -0.11 18.60 7.42
CA ALA A 187 0.63 18.79 8.67
C ALA A 187 1.86 17.88 8.74
N ILE A 188 1.76 16.63 8.28
CA ILE A 188 2.90 15.72 8.23
C ILE A 188 3.97 16.23 7.25
N ARG A 189 3.57 16.82 6.11
CA ARG A 189 4.51 17.40 5.14
C ARG A 189 5.29 18.56 5.74
N GLU A 190 4.61 19.45 6.47
CA GLU A 190 5.26 20.56 7.19
C GLU A 190 6.22 20.05 8.28
N LEU A 191 5.81 19.05 9.06
CA LEU A 191 6.70 18.44 10.04
C LEU A 191 7.92 17.76 9.40
N LEU A 192 7.77 17.19 8.20
CA LEU A 192 8.87 16.63 7.42
C LEU A 192 9.80 17.71 6.89
N SER A 193 9.30 18.87 6.44
CA SER A 193 10.16 19.97 6.00
C SER A 193 11.00 20.52 7.16
N ILE A 194 10.39 20.69 8.34
CA ILE A 194 11.08 21.08 9.58
C ILE A 194 12.20 20.10 9.94
N ARG A 195 11.99 18.80 9.71
CA ARG A 195 13.01 17.77 9.97
C ARG A 195 14.18 17.81 8.97
N ILE A 196 13.91 18.15 7.71
CA ILE A 196 14.94 18.19 6.67
C ILE A 196 15.83 19.43 6.83
N ASP A 197 15.22 20.56 7.19
CA ASP A 197 15.91 21.85 7.27
C ASP A 197 15.69 22.56 8.61
N PRO A 198 16.25 22.03 9.71
CA PRO A 198 16.02 22.58 11.05
C PRO A 198 16.62 23.99 11.23
N GLU A 199 17.54 24.43 10.37
CA GLU A 199 18.16 25.76 10.45
C GLU A 199 17.21 26.87 9.98
N HIS A 200 16.30 26.56 9.06
CA HIS A 200 15.32 27.50 8.52
C HIS A 200 13.96 27.43 9.24
N HIS A 201 13.85 26.58 10.26
CA HIS A 201 12.60 26.34 10.98
C HIS A 201 12.75 26.59 12.48
N THR A 202 11.64 26.97 13.11
CA THR A 202 11.63 27.26 14.56
C THR A 202 10.84 26.21 15.33
N CYS A 203 11.23 25.99 16.59
CA CYS A 203 10.44 25.15 17.51
C CYS A 203 9.00 25.67 17.72
N GLN A 204 8.74 26.95 17.40
CA GLN A 204 7.39 27.51 17.46
C GLN A 204 6.49 26.95 16.36
N GLU A 205 7.02 26.72 15.15
CA GLU A 205 6.26 26.16 14.03
C GLU A 205 5.80 24.72 14.32
N SER A 206 6.74 23.86 14.75
CA SER A 206 6.42 22.48 15.11
C SER A 206 5.44 22.39 16.28
N LYS A 207 5.60 23.26 17.29
CA LYS A 207 4.64 23.36 18.40
C LYS A 207 3.27 23.82 17.94
N GLY A 208 3.20 24.77 16.99
CA GLY A 208 1.95 25.26 16.43
C GLY A 208 1.12 24.16 15.76
N ILE A 209 1.77 23.31 14.95
CA ILE A 209 1.14 22.16 14.28
C ILE A 209 0.56 21.18 15.32
N VAL A 210 1.35 20.84 16.33
CA VAL A 210 0.90 19.95 17.41
C VAL A 210 -0.25 20.56 18.22
N GLN A 211 -0.17 21.85 18.52
CA GLN A 211 -1.19 22.55 19.31
C GLN A 211 -2.52 22.69 18.56
N ALA A 212 -2.48 22.92 17.24
CA ALA A 212 -3.67 22.90 16.40
C ALA A 212 -4.33 21.52 16.40
N ARG A 213 -3.54 20.45 16.26
CA ARG A 213 -4.12 19.09 16.31
C ARG A 213 -4.67 18.75 17.69
N LEU A 214 -3.98 19.17 18.76
CA LEU A 214 -4.43 18.94 20.13
C LEU A 214 -5.78 19.62 20.39
N SER A 215 -5.95 20.88 19.95
CA SER A 215 -7.20 21.62 20.16
C SER A 215 -8.38 21.00 19.40
N GLU A 216 -8.17 20.50 18.17
CA GLU A 216 -9.17 19.75 17.42
C GLU A 216 -9.61 18.48 18.16
N VAL A 217 -8.65 17.71 18.69
CA VAL A 217 -8.92 16.48 19.44
C VAL A 217 -9.69 16.79 20.73
N GLU A 218 -9.27 17.80 21.47
CA GLU A 218 -9.95 18.25 22.69
C GLU A 218 -11.40 18.70 22.42
N ALA A 219 -11.61 19.47 21.34
CA ALA A 219 -12.95 19.87 20.91
C ALA A 219 -13.82 18.65 20.60
N ARG A 220 -13.28 17.66 19.85
CA ARG A 220 -14.01 16.44 19.52
C ARG A 220 -14.32 15.60 20.75
N ILE A 221 -13.40 15.50 21.71
CA ILE A 221 -13.63 14.83 22.99
C ILE A 221 -14.79 15.50 23.73
N LYS A 222 -14.85 16.83 23.77
CA LYS A 222 -15.92 17.58 24.45
C LYS A 222 -17.29 17.32 23.81
N GLU A 223 -17.37 17.29 22.48
CA GLU A 223 -18.57 16.93 21.74
C GLU A 223 -19.03 15.49 22.04
N LEU A 224 -18.11 14.53 21.93
CA LEU A 224 -18.38 13.12 22.18
C LEU A 224 -18.79 12.87 23.64
N GLN A 225 -18.19 13.57 24.60
CA GLN A 225 -18.61 13.51 26.00
C GLN A 225 -20.02 14.08 26.21
N THR A 226 -20.38 15.12 25.47
CA THR A 226 -21.74 15.69 25.52
C THR A 226 -22.76 14.70 24.96
N MET A 227 -22.47 14.11 23.80
CA MET A 227 -23.29 13.06 23.21
C MET A 227 -23.42 11.85 24.14
N ARG A 228 -22.31 11.38 24.73
CA ARG A 228 -22.29 10.28 25.69
C ARG A 228 -23.19 10.57 26.89
N ARG A 229 -23.13 11.78 27.46
CA ARG A 229 -24.01 12.17 28.59
C ARG A 229 -25.49 12.13 28.19
N SER A 230 -25.84 12.60 27.00
CA SER A 230 -27.21 12.54 26.51
C SER A 230 -27.68 11.10 26.29
N LEU A 231 -26.86 10.25 25.65
CA LEU A 231 -27.15 8.84 25.46
C LEU A 231 -27.28 8.09 26.80
N GLN A 232 -26.42 8.39 27.77
CA GLN A 232 -26.49 7.81 29.11
C GLN A 232 -27.80 8.17 29.82
N ARG A 233 -28.23 9.44 29.75
CA ARG A 233 -29.51 9.88 30.33
C ARG A 233 -30.70 9.14 29.71
N LEU A 234 -30.69 8.97 28.39
CA LEU A 234 -31.74 8.23 27.69
C LEU A 234 -31.74 6.75 28.12
N ASN A 235 -30.56 6.13 28.20
CA ASN A 235 -30.41 4.75 28.65
C ASN A 235 -30.92 4.56 30.09
N ASP A 236 -30.57 5.46 31.00
CA ASP A 236 -30.94 5.35 32.41
C ASP A 236 -32.44 5.68 32.66
N ALA A 237 -33.07 6.42 31.75
CA ALA A 237 -34.48 6.80 31.87
C ALA A 237 -35.45 5.67 31.50
N CYS A 238 -35.03 4.67 30.71
CA CYS A 238 -35.91 3.58 30.27
C CYS A 238 -35.73 2.32 31.13
N CYS A 239 -36.85 1.68 31.45
CA CYS A 239 -36.88 0.47 32.26
C CYS A 239 -36.24 -0.76 31.58
N GLY A 240 -36.04 -0.74 30.26
CA GLY A 240 -35.33 -1.81 29.52
C GLY A 240 -36.03 -3.17 29.50
N THR A 241 -37.25 -3.28 30.02
CA THR A 241 -38.04 -4.53 30.05
C THR A 241 -38.98 -4.62 28.85
N ALA A 242 -39.59 -5.80 28.63
CA ALA A 242 -40.54 -6.06 27.53
C ALA A 242 -41.91 -5.39 27.74
N HIS A 243 -41.92 -4.09 28.04
CA HIS A 243 -43.10 -3.26 28.12
C HIS A 243 -43.46 -2.67 26.75
N SER A 244 -44.73 -2.31 26.56
CA SER A 244 -45.19 -1.64 25.36
C SER A 244 -44.42 -0.33 25.13
N SER A 245 -44.03 -0.07 23.88
CA SER A 245 -43.30 1.13 23.47
C SER A 245 -44.08 2.43 23.71
N VAL A 246 -45.39 2.35 23.96
CA VAL A 246 -46.28 3.48 24.27
C VAL A 246 -45.83 4.28 25.51
N TYR A 247 -45.12 3.64 26.45
CA TYR A 247 -44.62 4.30 27.67
C TYR A 247 -43.09 4.42 27.69
N CYS A 248 -42.44 4.32 26.52
CA CYS A 248 -41.00 4.38 26.43
C CYS A 248 -40.51 5.81 26.61
N SER A 249 -39.95 6.10 27.79
CA SER A 249 -39.36 7.40 28.14
C SER A 249 -38.22 7.84 27.20
N ILE A 250 -37.55 6.91 26.50
CA ILE A 250 -36.56 7.25 25.46
C ILE A 250 -37.24 7.90 24.25
N LEU A 251 -38.34 7.33 23.76
CA LEU A 251 -39.03 7.85 22.58
C LEU A 251 -39.62 9.23 22.87
N GLU A 252 -40.22 9.40 24.06
CA GLU A 252 -40.72 10.69 24.51
C GLU A 252 -39.61 11.74 24.61
N ALA A 253 -38.46 11.41 25.21
CA ALA A 253 -37.33 12.34 25.34
C ALA A 253 -36.69 12.71 23.99
N LEU A 254 -36.67 11.78 23.03
CA LEU A 254 -36.20 12.06 21.66
C LEU A 254 -37.17 12.95 20.88
N GLU A 255 -38.48 12.74 21.01
CA GLU A 255 -39.51 13.61 20.41
C GLU A 255 -39.47 15.02 20.99
N GLN A 256 -39.29 15.16 22.31
CA GLN A 256 -39.09 16.45 22.96
C GLN A 256 -37.80 17.15 22.49
N GLY A 257 -36.71 16.38 22.32
CA GLY A 257 -35.45 16.89 21.77
C GLY A 257 -35.57 17.38 20.32
N ALA A 258 -36.30 16.64 19.47
CA ALA A 258 -36.59 17.03 18.09
C ALA A 258 -37.46 18.29 18.00
N SER A 259 -38.40 18.45 18.93
CA SER A 259 -39.30 19.61 19.01
C SER A 259 -38.58 20.90 19.43
N ASN A 260 -37.61 20.80 20.34
CA ASN A 260 -36.86 21.94 20.87
C ASN A 260 -35.68 22.40 19.98
N GLY A 261 -35.23 21.57 19.03
CA GLY A 261 -34.11 21.89 18.13
C GLY A 261 -34.43 22.85 16.98
N ASN A 262 -35.71 23.21 16.77
CA ASN A 262 -36.15 24.02 15.62
C ASN A 262 -36.30 25.53 15.94
N GLY A 263 -35.80 25.99 17.09
CA GLY A 263 -36.02 27.34 17.62
C GLY A 263 -34.78 28.22 17.83
N GLY A 264 -33.65 27.94 17.17
CA GLY A 264 -32.41 28.72 17.32
C GLY A 264 -31.78 29.06 15.97
N ARG A 265 -32.15 30.23 15.43
CA ARG A 265 -31.34 30.98 14.46
C ARG A 265 -30.24 31.73 15.18
#